data_AF-A0A351A3J7-F1
#
_entry.id   AF-A0A351A3J7-F1
#
_cell.length_a   1.000
_cell.length_b   1.000
_cell.length_c   1.000
_cell.angle_alpha   90.00
_cell.angle_beta   90.00
_cell.angle_gamma   90.00
#
_symmetry.space_group_name_H-M   'P 1'
#
loop_
_entity.id
_entity.type
_entity.pdbx_description
1 polymer ?
#
loop_
_entity_poly.entity_id
_entity_poly.type
_entity_poly.pdbx_seq_one_letter_code
_entity_poly.pdbx_strand_id
1 'polypeptide(L)'
;NDARFKAIARLIAEWRPVALVVGIPAHLDGSAHALTARCQRFANQLHGRFGLPVLTADERLSSVAAEVELADAGLRHWRERKAVLDAAAAQIILQTFLDTRRHERP
;
A
#
# COMPACT_ATOMS: atom_id res chain seq x y z
N ASN A 1 -7.62 -14.78 -7.48
CA ASN A 1 -7.32 -14.19 -6.16
C ASN A 1 -6.43 -15.06 -5.29
N ASP A 2 -6.60 -16.38 -5.26
CA ASP A 2 -5.86 -17.28 -4.37
C ASP A 2 -4.34 -17.23 -4.47
N ALA A 3 -3.77 -17.17 -5.68
CA ALA A 3 -2.31 -17.11 -5.86
C ALA A 3 -1.70 -15.90 -5.14
N ARG A 4 -2.35 -14.73 -5.21
CA ARG A 4 -1.93 -13.51 -4.51
C ARG A 4 -1.97 -13.67 -3.01
N PHE A 5 -3.06 -14.21 -2.46
CA PHE A 5 -3.17 -14.42 -1.01
C PHE A 5 -2.20 -15.49 -0.49
N LYS A 6 -1.83 -16.50 -1.30
CA LYS A 6 -0.77 -17.45 -0.95
C LYS A 6 0.60 -16.77 -0.86
N ALA A 7 0.92 -15.87 -1.78
CA ALA A 7 2.16 -15.10 -1.71
C ALA A 7 2.22 -14.22 -0.46
N ILE A 8 1.12 -13.51 -0.14
CA ILE A 8 1.01 -12.70 1.08
C ILE A 8 1.14 -13.58 2.34
N ALA A 9 0.52 -14.76 2.36
CA ALA A 9 0.62 -15.68 3.49
C ALA A 9 2.07 -16.12 3.76
N ARG A 10 2.87 -16.36 2.70
CA ARG A 10 4.30 -16.68 2.83
C ARG A 10 5.06 -15.54 3.49
N LEU A 11 4.83 -14.30 3.05
CA LEU A 11 5.45 -13.11 3.63
C LEU A 11 5.02 -12.90 5.09
N ILE A 12 3.75 -13.10 5.42
CA ILE A 12 3.28 -13.01 6.82
C ILE A 12 3.96 -14.06 7.69
N ALA A 13 4.12 -15.29 7.21
CA ALA A 13 4.78 -16.36 7.96
C ALA A 13 6.27 -16.08 8.18
N GLU A 14 6.93 -15.49 7.19
CA GLU A 14 8.35 -15.12 7.23
C GLU A 14 8.60 -13.92 8.15
N TRP A 15 7.89 -12.82 7.93
CA TRP A 15 8.15 -11.53 8.59
C TRP A 15 7.41 -11.37 9.93
N ARG A 16 6.38 -12.18 10.18
CA ARG A 16 5.55 -12.17 11.39
C ARG A 16 5.10 -10.75 11.81
N PRO A 17 4.45 -9.98 10.91
CA PRO A 17 4.03 -8.63 11.23
C PRO A 17 2.91 -8.63 12.28
N VAL A 18 2.90 -7.61 13.13
CA VAL A 18 1.82 -7.38 14.12
C VAL A 18 0.58 -6.72 13.51
N ALA A 19 0.73 -6.07 12.35
CA ALA A 19 -0.35 -5.43 11.61
C ALA A 19 0.04 -5.29 10.12
N LEU A 20 -0.96 -5.09 9.26
CA LEU A 20 -0.79 -4.78 7.85
C LEU A 20 -1.27 -3.35 7.59
N VAL A 21 -0.67 -2.67 6.61
CA VAL A 21 -1.08 -1.33 6.19
C VAL A 21 -1.51 -1.38 4.71
N VAL A 22 -2.65 -0.76 4.41
CA VAL A 22 -3.18 -0.63 3.03
C VAL A 22 -3.39 0.84 2.72
N GLY A 23 -2.78 1.31 1.63
CA GLY A 23 -3.02 2.65 1.11
C GLY A 23 -4.44 2.79 0.55
N ILE A 24 -5.09 3.90 0.90
CA ILE A 24 -6.41 4.26 0.41
C ILE A 24 -6.26 5.57 -0.39
N PRO A 25 -6.54 5.52 -1.70
CA PRO A 25 -6.55 6.72 -2.53
C PRO A 25 -7.63 7.68 -2.03
N ALA A 26 -7.25 8.92 -1.76
CA ALA A 26 -8.15 10.00 -1.42
C ALA A 26 -8.03 11.08 -2.50
N HIS A 27 -9.04 11.16 -3.38
CA HIS A 27 -9.10 12.23 -4.37
C HIS A 27 -9.84 13.46 -3.81
N LEU A 28 -9.37 14.65 -4.19
CA LEU A 28 -9.92 15.95 -3.86
C LEU A 28 -11.15 16.33 -4.72
N ASP A 29 -11.44 15.60 -5.79
CA ASP A 29 -12.45 15.95 -6.81
C ASP A 29 -13.71 15.04 -6.84
N GLY A 30 -13.79 14.06 -5.94
CA GLY A 30 -14.97 13.20 -5.78
C GLY A 30 -15.08 11.99 -6.74
N SER A 31 -14.14 11.77 -7.66
CA SER A 31 -14.18 10.64 -8.61
C SER A 31 -13.59 9.30 -8.09
N ALA A 32 -13.32 9.20 -6.79
CA ALA A 32 -12.53 8.12 -6.15
C ALA A 32 -13.28 6.82 -5.76
N HIS A 33 -14.61 6.75 -5.84
CA HIS A 33 -15.35 5.73 -5.07
C HIS A 33 -15.03 4.27 -5.45
N ALA A 34 -14.75 3.96 -6.73
CA ALA A 34 -14.55 2.58 -7.17
C ALA A 34 -13.20 1.99 -6.73
N LEU A 35 -12.12 2.78 -6.76
CA LEU A 35 -10.78 2.35 -6.36
C LEU A 35 -10.65 2.32 -4.84
N THR A 36 -11.11 3.35 -4.14
CA THR A 36 -11.22 3.38 -2.67
C THR A 36 -11.99 2.16 -2.17
N ALA A 37 -13.15 1.85 -2.76
CA ALA A 37 -13.93 0.67 -2.39
C ALA A 37 -13.18 -0.64 -2.69
N ARG A 38 -12.37 -0.70 -3.75
CA ARG A 38 -11.53 -1.87 -4.05
C ARG A 38 -10.42 -2.05 -3.01
N CYS A 39 -9.74 -0.98 -2.61
CA CYS A 39 -8.70 -1.03 -1.58
C CYS A 39 -9.31 -1.39 -0.21
N GLN A 40 -10.46 -0.83 0.14
CA GLN A 40 -11.18 -1.18 1.37
C GLN A 40 -11.61 -2.66 1.38
N ARG A 41 -12.15 -3.17 0.27
CA ARG A 41 -12.47 -4.60 0.14
C ARG A 41 -11.23 -5.46 0.32
N PHE A 42 -10.09 -5.05 -0.23
CA PHE A 42 -8.84 -5.78 -0.08
C PHE A 42 -8.36 -5.78 1.37
N ALA A 43 -8.42 -4.65 2.07
CA ALA A 43 -8.11 -4.56 3.49
C ALA A 43 -8.98 -5.50 4.34
N ASN A 44 -10.29 -5.52 4.07
CA ASN A 44 -11.23 -6.41 4.75
C ASN A 44 -10.93 -7.89 4.48
N GLN A 45 -10.55 -8.24 3.23
CA GLN A 45 -10.14 -9.60 2.88
C GLN A 45 -8.85 -10.03 3.59
N LEU A 46 -7.87 -9.13 3.72
CA LEU A 46 -6.64 -9.40 4.48
C LEU A 46 -6.98 -9.68 5.95
N HIS A 47 -7.80 -8.83 6.56
CA HIS A 47 -8.23 -8.99 7.94
C HIS A 47 -8.95 -10.33 8.15
N GLY A 48 -10.00 -10.59 7.36
CA GLY A 48 -10.79 -11.82 7.50
C GLY A 48 -10.01 -13.11 7.21
N ARG A 49 -8.96 -13.04 6.37
CA ARG A 49 -8.18 -14.24 6.02
C ARG A 49 -7.03 -14.52 6.97
N PHE A 50 -6.41 -13.50 7.55
CA PHE A 50 -5.20 -13.66 8.35
C PHE A 50 -5.37 -13.31 9.83
N GLY A 51 -6.49 -12.73 10.22
CA GLY A 51 -6.76 -12.35 11.61
C GLY A 51 -5.88 -11.20 12.14
N LEU A 52 -5.07 -10.59 11.27
CA LEU A 52 -4.22 -9.46 11.63
C LEU A 52 -5.02 -8.15 11.60
N PRO A 53 -4.70 -7.18 12.47
CA PRO A 53 -5.12 -5.80 12.30
C PRO A 53 -4.68 -5.29 10.92
N VAL A 54 -5.61 -4.65 10.21
CA VAL A 54 -5.32 -3.99 8.93
C VAL A 54 -5.64 -2.51 9.08
N LEU A 55 -4.61 -1.69 9.00
CA LEU A 55 -4.67 -0.24 9.14
C LEU A 55 -4.68 0.39 7.75
N THR A 56 -5.33 1.55 7.62
CA THR A 56 -5.38 2.29 6.37
C THR A 56 -4.54 3.54 6.44
N ALA A 57 -3.82 3.84 5.37
CA ALA A 57 -3.04 5.07 5.20
C ALA A 57 -3.68 5.94 4.12
N ASP A 58 -3.83 7.24 4.38
CA ASP A 58 -4.38 8.20 3.42
C ASP A 58 -3.28 8.65 2.44
N GLU A 59 -3.48 8.42 1.14
CA GLU A 59 -2.47 8.64 0.09
C GLU A 59 -2.36 10.10 -0.39
N ARG A 60 -3.05 11.08 0.22
CA ARG A 60 -3.04 12.51 -0.20
C ARG A 60 -1.65 13.12 -0.44
N LEU A 61 -0.61 12.59 0.19
CA LEU A 61 0.75 13.12 0.13
C LEU A 61 1.70 12.31 -0.78
N SER A 62 1.30 11.13 -1.27
CA SER A 62 2.23 10.21 -1.96
C SER A 62 2.30 10.42 -3.48
N SER A 63 1.25 10.96 -4.11
CA SER A 63 1.19 11.07 -5.58
C SER A 63 2.27 12.00 -6.15
N VAL A 64 2.63 13.07 -5.44
CA VAL A 64 3.63 14.05 -5.92
C VAL A 64 5.06 13.57 -5.66
N ALA A 65 5.32 12.88 -4.54
CA ALA A 65 6.64 12.38 -4.20
C ALA A 65 7.03 11.15 -5.05
N ALA A 66 6.07 10.27 -5.34
CA ALA A 66 6.30 9.05 -6.11
C ALA A 66 6.64 9.34 -7.58
N GLU A 67 5.99 10.31 -8.23
CA GLU A 67 6.27 10.65 -9.64
C GLU A 67 7.70 11.17 -9.86
N VAL A 68 8.28 11.85 -8.88
CA VAL A 68 9.64 12.43 -8.97
C VAL A 68 10.73 11.36 -8.80
N GLU A 69 10.54 10.37 -7.93
CA GLU A 69 11.54 9.35 -7.66
C GLU A 69 11.60 8.25 -8.74
N LEU A 70 10.50 8.09 -9.49
CA LEU A 70 10.30 7.00 -10.45
C LEU A 70 10.76 7.31 -11.89
N ALA A 71 11.09 8.57 -12.17
CA ALA A 71 11.55 9.02 -13.49
C ALA A 71 12.99 8.55 -13.83
N ASP A 72 13.78 8.13 -12.84
CA ASP A 72 15.24 7.94 -12.99
C ASP A 72 15.71 6.50 -13.29
N ALA A 73 14.83 5.50 -13.35
CA ALA A 73 15.26 4.10 -13.27
C ALA A 73 15.79 3.44 -14.57
N GLY A 74 15.74 4.07 -15.75
CA GLY A 74 16.40 3.54 -16.98
C GLY A 74 16.01 2.12 -17.46
N LEU A 75 15.02 1.45 -16.87
CA LEU A 75 14.63 0.06 -17.17
C LEU A 75 13.95 -0.04 -18.54
N ARG A 76 14.14 -1.10 -19.35
CA ARG A 76 13.50 -1.15 -20.71
C ARG A 76 12.15 -1.86 -20.76
N HIS A 77 11.78 -2.62 -19.72
CA HIS A 77 10.58 -3.46 -19.69
C HIS A 77 9.50 -2.93 -18.73
N TRP A 78 8.28 -2.74 -19.23
CA TRP A 78 7.19 -2.11 -18.48
C TRP A 78 6.76 -2.89 -17.23
N ARG A 79 6.86 -4.24 -17.25
CA ARG A 79 6.46 -5.09 -16.12
C ARG A 79 7.42 -4.97 -14.94
N GLU A 80 8.72 -4.96 -15.23
CA GLU A 80 9.78 -4.77 -14.24
C GLU A 80 9.69 -3.36 -13.64
N ARG A 81 9.51 -2.34 -14.50
CA ARG A 81 9.19 -0.99 -14.05
C ARG A 81 7.99 -1.00 -13.11
N LYS A 82 6.86 -1.59 -13.52
CA LYS A 82 5.65 -1.63 -12.70
C LYS A 82 5.87 -2.30 -11.34
N ALA A 83 6.61 -3.40 -11.27
CA ALA A 83 6.89 -4.07 -10.00
C ALA A 83 7.73 -3.18 -9.06
N VAL A 84 8.74 -2.48 -9.60
CA VAL A 84 9.56 -1.52 -8.85
C VAL A 84 8.72 -0.32 -8.39
N LEU A 85 7.91 0.23 -9.29
CA LEU A 85 6.97 1.33 -9.01
C LEU A 85 6.02 0.96 -7.87
N ASP A 86 5.40 -0.23 -7.93
CA ASP A 86 4.45 -0.71 -6.93
C ASP A 86 5.12 -0.92 -5.56
N ALA A 87 6.37 -1.42 -5.54
CA ALA A 87 7.12 -1.61 -4.31
C ALA A 87 7.53 -0.27 -3.67
N ALA A 88 8.00 0.69 -4.47
CA ALA A 88 8.33 2.04 -4.02
C ALA A 88 7.09 2.75 -3.44
N ALA A 89 5.95 2.65 -4.13
CA ALA A 89 4.69 3.20 -3.62
C ALA A 89 4.29 2.57 -2.27
N ALA A 90 4.40 1.25 -2.12
CA ALA A 90 4.11 0.57 -0.87
C ALA A 90 5.05 0.99 0.27
N GLN A 91 6.34 1.21 -0.01
CA GLN A 91 7.31 1.74 0.94
C GLN A 91 6.91 3.15 1.40
N ILE A 92 6.58 4.05 0.46
CA ILE A 92 6.17 5.43 0.77
C ILE A 92 4.92 5.42 1.65
N ILE A 93 3.90 4.62 1.30
CA ILE A 93 2.67 4.47 2.08
C ILE A 93 2.97 4.06 3.52
N LEU A 94 3.83 3.06 3.71
CA LEU A 94 4.21 2.59 5.04
C LEU A 94 4.98 3.66 5.82
N GLN A 95 5.94 4.33 5.18
CA GLN A 95 6.74 5.38 5.80
C GLN A 95 5.86 6.55 6.26
N THR A 96 4.97 7.03 5.38
CA THR A 96 4.00 8.08 5.73
C THR A 96 3.13 7.67 6.91
N PHE A 97 2.61 6.44 6.90
CA PHE A 97 1.80 5.92 8.02
C PHE A 97 2.57 5.94 9.34
N LEU A 98 3.81 5.45 9.35
CA LEU A 98 4.65 5.41 10.55
C LEU A 98 4.99 6.82 11.05
N ASP A 99 5.28 7.74 10.14
CA ASP A 99 5.59 9.13 10.49
C ASP A 99 4.37 9.83 11.09
N THR A 100 3.18 9.69 10.52
CA THR A 100 1.94 10.24 11.10
C THR A 100 1.74 9.73 12.52
N ARG A 101 1.87 8.42 12.75
CA ARG A 101 1.72 7.81 14.10
C ARG A 101 2.80 8.25 15.08
N ARG A 102 4.00 8.58 14.62
CA ARG A 102 5.09 9.10 15.47
C ARG A 102 4.76 10.47 16.04
N HIS A 103 4.05 11.30 15.28
CA HIS A 103 3.65 12.65 15.67
C HIS A 103 2.33 12.68 16.48
N GLU A 104 1.62 11.55 16.57
CA GLU A 104 0.43 11.38 17.43
C GLU A 104 0.77 11.03 18.90
N ARG A 105 2.06 10.95 19.27
CA ARG A 105 2.45 10.76 20.68
C ARG A 105 2.35 12.11 21.43
N PRO A 106 1.61 12.17 22.56
CA PRO A 106 1.60 13.34 23.44
C PRO A 106 2.95 13.55 24.14
#